data_AF-A0A2G9U4N1-F1
#
_entry.id   AF-A0A2G9U4N1-F1
#
_cell.length_a   1.000
_cell.length_b   1.000
_cell.length_c   1.000
_cell.angle_alpha   90.00
_cell.angle_beta   90.00
_cell.angle_gamma   90.00
#
_symmetry.space_group_name_H-M   'P 1'
#
loop_
_entity.id
_entity.type
_entity.pdbx_description
1 polymer ?
#
loop_
_entity_poly.entity_id
_entity_poly.type
_entity_poly.pdbx_seq_one_letter_code
_entity_poly.pdbx_strand_id
1 'polypeptide(L)'
;MYVVKDLVPDLTLFFEQYRSIQPWLQTKETLSLGDRQLHQSIKERDRLDGLYECILCACCSSSCPSYWWNADKYWKLNPAKAIGELKALLTGYKTKPPPTPTPANFYK
;
A
#
# COMPACT_ATOMS: atom_id res chain seq x y z
N MET A 1 8.81 14.38 -8.32
CA MET A 1 9.17 14.68 -6.91
C MET A 1 9.73 16.08 -6.90
N TYR A 2 9.20 16.95 -6.05
CA TYR A 2 9.77 18.28 -5.86
C TYR A 2 10.84 18.22 -4.80
N VAL A 3 11.90 19.02 -4.92
CA VAL A 3 12.98 19.08 -3.91
C VAL A 3 12.60 20.14 -2.88
N VAL A 4 12.59 19.77 -1.60
CA VAL A 4 12.37 20.73 -0.50
C VAL A 4 13.66 21.52 -0.28
N LYS A 5 14.78 20.81 -0.07
CA LYS A 5 16.12 21.38 0.11
C LYS A 5 17.18 20.30 -0.11
N ASP A 6 18.28 20.65 -0.77
CA ASP A 6 19.43 19.76 -1.01
C ASP A 6 19.01 18.41 -1.64
N LEU A 7 19.24 17.30 -0.92
CA LEU A 7 18.88 15.93 -1.32
C LEU A 7 17.56 15.46 -0.71
N VAL A 8 16.76 16.35 -0.10
CA VAL A 8 15.50 16.02 0.55
C VAL A 8 14.33 16.30 -0.41
N PRO A 9 13.75 15.26 -1.05
CA PRO A 9 12.54 15.40 -1.84
C PRO A 9 11.28 15.44 -0.98
N ASP A 10 10.23 16.07 -1.51
CA ASP A 10 8.88 15.96 -0.98
C ASP A 10 8.25 14.62 -1.39
N LEU A 11 7.95 13.80 -0.38
CA LEU A 11 7.33 12.48 -0.51
C LEU A 11 5.84 12.47 -0.14
N THR A 12 5.22 13.64 0.07
CA THR A 12 3.81 13.74 0.49
C THR A 12 2.88 13.00 -0.46
N LEU A 13 3.02 13.25 -1.77
CA LEU A 13 2.23 12.56 -2.81
C LEU A 13 2.40 11.03 -2.76
N PHE A 14 3.63 10.55 -2.52
CA PHE A 14 3.91 9.11 -2.42
C PHE A 14 3.17 8.47 -1.24
N PHE A 15 3.20 9.12 -0.07
CA PHE A 15 2.49 8.62 1.11
C PHE A 15 0.97 8.74 0.99
N GLU A 16 0.45 9.76 0.31
CA GLU A 16 -0.98 9.87 0.02
C GLU A 16 -1.46 8.74 -0.89
N GLN A 17 -0.69 8.41 -1.93
CA GLN A 17 -0.95 7.26 -2.79
C GLN A 17 -0.90 5.95 -1.98
N TYR A 18 0.07 5.81 -1.07
CA TYR A 18 0.17 4.66 -0.17
C TYR A 18 -1.02 4.54 0.80
N ARG A 19 -1.51 5.66 1.34
CA ARG A 19 -2.75 5.64 2.15
C ARG A 19 -3.96 5.23 1.33
N SER A 20 -4.01 5.65 0.06
CA SER A 20 -5.13 5.36 -0.83
C SER A 20 -5.34 3.85 -1.10
N ILE A 21 -4.28 3.04 -0.99
CA ILE A 21 -4.39 1.57 -1.16
C ILE A 21 -4.94 0.87 0.08
N GLN A 22 -5.05 1.58 1.21
CA GLN A 22 -5.51 1.06 2.49
C GLN A 22 -4.71 -0.18 2.91
N PRO A 23 -3.44 -0.01 3.32
CA PRO A 23 -2.47 -1.09 3.53
C PRO A 23 -2.66 -1.78 4.88
N TRP A 24 -3.88 -2.26 5.14
CA TRP A 24 -4.23 -3.05 6.30
C TRP A 24 -5.05 -4.27 5.89
N LEU A 25 -5.07 -5.28 6.76
CA LEU A 25 -5.84 -6.50 6.53
C LEU A 25 -7.34 -6.16 6.51
N GLN A 26 -8.03 -6.56 5.45
CA GLN A 26 -9.47 -6.37 5.30
C GLN A 26 -10.15 -7.74 5.26
N THR A 27 -11.08 -7.97 6.18
CA THR A 27 -11.86 -9.20 6.27
C THR A 27 -13.34 -8.90 6.02
N LYS A 28 -14.06 -9.84 5.40
CA LYS A 28 -15.52 -9.75 5.21
C LYS A 28 -16.26 -9.92 6.53
N GLU A 29 -15.72 -10.78 7.39
CA GLU A 29 -16.29 -11.10 8.70
C GLU A 29 -15.76 -10.12 9.73
N THR A 30 -16.66 -9.63 10.59
CA THR A 30 -16.32 -8.88 11.79
C THR A 30 -15.70 -9.84 12.79
N LEU A 31 -14.39 -9.98 12.72
CA LEU A 31 -13.61 -10.72 13.71
C LEU A 31 -13.33 -9.79 14.89
N SER A 32 -13.57 -10.30 16.10
CA SER A 32 -13.08 -9.69 17.32
C SER A 32 -11.55 -9.77 17.35
N LEU A 33 -10.90 -8.64 17.62
CA LEU A 33 -9.45 -8.54 17.69
C LEU A 33 -8.94 -9.36 18.89
N GLY A 34 -8.13 -10.38 18.62
CA GLY A 34 -7.46 -11.18 19.64
C GLY A 34 -8.14 -12.51 19.99
N ASP A 35 -9.33 -12.80 19.46
CA ASP A 35 -10.05 -14.04 19.76
C ASP A 35 -9.32 -15.28 19.23
N ARG A 36 -8.85 -15.21 17.99
CA ARG A 36 -8.20 -16.34 17.30
C ARG A 36 -7.27 -15.89 16.19
N GLN A 37 -6.32 -16.75 15.86
CA GLN A 37 -5.45 -16.59 14.69
C GLN A 37 -6.22 -16.89 13.40
N LEU A 38 -5.85 -16.22 12.31
CA LEU A 38 -6.35 -16.53 10.98
C LEU A 38 -5.56 -17.71 10.40
N HIS A 39 -6.28 -18.70 9.88
CA HIS A 39 -5.64 -19.84 9.24
C HIS A 39 -5.04 -19.42 7.89
N GLN A 40 -3.75 -19.67 7.71
CA GLN A 40 -3.01 -19.47 6.46
C GLN A 40 -2.15 -20.71 6.20
N SER A 41 -2.20 -21.25 4.98
CA SER A 41 -1.34 -22.37 4.59
C SER A 41 0.09 -21.91 4.26
N ILE A 42 1.07 -22.82 4.34
CA ILE A 42 2.47 -22.54 4.01
C ILE A 42 2.59 -21.98 2.57
N LYS A 43 1.91 -22.61 1.61
CA LYS A 43 1.91 -22.17 0.21
C LYS A 43 1.34 -20.76 0.01
N GLU A 44 0.41 -20.32 0.86
CA GLU A 44 -0.13 -18.96 0.82
C GLU A 44 0.81 -17.96 1.49
N ARG A 45 1.54 -18.40 2.51
CA ARG A 45 2.57 -17.60 3.17
C ARG A 45 3.76 -17.34 2.26
N ASP A 46 4.18 -18.34 1.49
CA ASP A 46 5.30 -18.23 0.54
C ASP A 46 5.04 -17.18 -0.55
N ARG A 47 3.76 -16.92 -0.90
CA ARG A 47 3.39 -15.88 -1.89
C ARG A 47 3.68 -14.47 -1.41
N LEU A 48 3.90 -14.27 -0.11
CA LEU A 48 4.22 -12.96 0.44
C LEU A 48 5.71 -12.64 0.32
N ASP A 49 6.55 -13.68 0.18
CA ASP A 49 7.99 -13.50 0.06
C ASP A 49 8.33 -12.75 -1.23
N GLY A 50 9.17 -11.73 -1.12
CA GLY A 50 9.47 -10.73 -2.14
C GLY A 50 8.56 -9.50 -2.13
N LEU A 51 7.41 -9.53 -1.44
CA LEU A 51 6.46 -8.41 -1.40
C LEU A 51 6.54 -7.59 -0.10
N TYR A 52 6.66 -8.23 1.06
CA TYR A 52 6.68 -7.53 2.36
C TYR A 52 8.03 -6.89 2.68
N GLU A 53 9.09 -7.28 1.97
CA GLU A 53 10.46 -6.80 2.10
C GLU A 53 10.63 -5.37 1.56
N CYS A 54 9.57 -4.79 0.96
CA CYS A 54 9.57 -3.42 0.49
C CYS A 54 9.70 -2.42 1.66
N ILE A 55 10.80 -1.66 1.69
CA ILE A 55 11.09 -0.64 2.70
C ILE A 55 10.50 0.75 2.41
N LEU A 56 9.63 0.87 1.41
CA LEU A 56 8.99 2.15 1.03
C LEU A 56 9.98 3.31 0.72
N CYS A 57 11.16 3.00 0.17
CA CYS A 57 12.18 4.01 -0.15
C CYS A 57 11.85 4.92 -1.35
N ALA A 58 10.79 4.62 -2.10
CA ALA A 58 10.38 5.31 -3.33
C ALA A 58 11.42 5.32 -4.49
N CYS A 59 12.50 4.54 -4.40
CA CYS A 59 13.52 4.44 -5.48
C CYS A 59 12.93 3.86 -6.78
N CYS A 60 12.07 2.85 -6.68
CA CYS A 60 11.42 2.26 -7.85
C CYS A 60 10.46 3.25 -8.54
N SER A 61 9.74 4.07 -7.77
CA SER A 61 8.84 5.10 -8.29
C SER A 61 9.61 6.25 -8.93
N SER A 62 10.69 6.70 -8.29
CA SER A 62 11.56 7.77 -8.82
C SER A 62 12.42 7.34 -9.99
N SER A 63 12.64 6.04 -10.23
CA SER A 63 13.32 5.54 -11.43
C SER A 63 12.38 5.39 -12.65
N CYS A 64 11.07 5.45 -12.47
CA CYS A 64 10.09 5.16 -13.52
C CYS A 64 9.79 6.41 -14.37
N PRO A 65 10.11 6.43 -15.69
CA PRO A 65 9.83 7.59 -16.54
C PRO A 65 8.34 7.92 -16.63
N SER A 66 7.46 6.91 -16.56
CA SER A 66 6.01 7.12 -16.56
C SER A 66 5.54 7.89 -15.33
N TYR A 67 6.16 7.63 -14.17
CA TYR A 67 5.87 8.35 -12.93
C TYR A 67 6.37 9.80 -12.96
N TRP A 68 7.39 10.11 -13.77
CA TRP A 68 7.87 11.48 -13.94
C TRP A 68 6.84 12.35 -14.66
N TRP A 69 6.28 11.83 -15.74
CA TRP A 69 5.37 12.58 -16.61
C TRP A 69 3.94 12.65 -16.07
N ASN A 70 3.50 11.65 -15.31
CA ASN A 70 2.09 11.53 -14.89
C ASN A 70 1.95 11.01 -13.46
N ALA A 71 2.67 11.61 -12.51
CA ALA A 71 2.64 11.22 -11.10
C ALA A 71 1.23 11.31 -10.46
N ASP A 72 0.38 12.19 -10.96
CA ASP A 72 -0.99 12.47 -10.51
C ASP A 72 -1.98 11.38 -10.95
N LYS A 73 -1.86 10.89 -12.20
CA LYS A 73 -2.79 9.90 -12.77
C LYS A 73 -2.35 8.45 -12.58
N TYR A 74 -1.05 8.17 -12.51
CA TYR A 74 -0.52 6.81 -12.45
C TYR A 74 -0.34 6.25 -11.03
N TRP A 75 -1.32 6.51 -10.15
CA TRP A 75 -1.35 5.94 -8.80
C TRP A 75 -1.38 4.39 -8.80
N LYS A 76 -1.90 3.76 -9.86
CA LYS A 76 -2.02 2.28 -10.00
C LYS A 76 -0.75 1.58 -10.49
N LEU A 77 0.25 2.33 -10.95
CA LEU A 77 1.48 1.82 -11.57
C LEU A 77 2.71 2.16 -10.75
N ASN A 78 2.52 2.53 -9.49
CA ASN A 78 3.61 2.62 -8.54
C ASN A 78 4.21 1.21 -8.38
N PRO A 79 5.49 0.96 -8.72
CA PRO A 79 6.12 -0.35 -8.54
C PRO A 79 6.19 -0.81 -7.07
N ALA A 80 5.81 0.05 -6.10
CA ALA A 80 5.41 -0.35 -4.75
C ALA A 80 4.06 -1.12 -4.68
N LYS A 81 3.51 -1.53 -5.85
CA LYS A 81 2.35 -2.40 -6.05
C LYS A 81 2.43 -3.71 -5.26
N ALA A 82 3.63 -4.09 -4.81
CA ALA A 82 3.85 -5.21 -3.91
C ALA A 82 2.87 -5.24 -2.73
N ILE A 83 2.58 -4.10 -2.09
CA ILE A 83 1.69 -4.04 -0.92
C ILE A 83 0.21 -4.13 -1.34
N GLY A 84 -0.15 -3.60 -2.51
CA GLY A 84 -1.49 -3.76 -3.09
C GLY A 84 -1.77 -5.19 -3.57
N GLU A 85 -0.76 -5.87 -4.10
CA GLU A 85 -0.81 -7.28 -4.48
C GLU A 85 -0.83 -8.19 -3.25
N LEU A 86 -0.04 -7.88 -2.21
CA LEU A 86 -0.11 -8.50 -0.88
C LEU A 86 -1.55 -8.51 -0.35
N LYS A 87 -2.24 -7.36 -0.43
CA LYS A 87 -3.63 -7.24 -0.02
C LYS A 87 -4.57 -8.09 -0.88
N ALA A 88 -4.42 -8.07 -2.20
CA ALA A 88 -5.23 -8.88 -3.10
C ALA A 88 -5.02 -10.39 -2.84
N LEU A 89 -3.79 -10.80 -2.55
CA LEU A 89 -3.42 -12.19 -2.25
C LEU A 89 -3.92 -12.65 -0.88
N LEU A 90 -3.83 -11.79 0.16
CA LEU A 90 -4.25 -12.11 1.52
C LEU A 90 -5.76 -12.08 1.73
N THR A 91 -6.47 -11.22 1.01
CA THR A 91 -7.90 -10.94 1.29
C THR A 91 -8.84 -11.39 0.17
N GLY A 92 -8.31 -11.76 -1.00
CA GLY A 92 -9.10 -12.16 -2.18
C GLY A 92 -9.90 -11.02 -2.82
N TYR A 93 -9.76 -9.78 -2.36
CA TYR A 93 -10.44 -8.61 -2.92
C TYR A 93 -9.74 -8.12 -4.19
N LYS A 94 -10.39 -8.29 -5.35
CA LYS A 94 -9.93 -7.75 -6.65
C LYS A 94 -10.29 -6.29 -6.86
N THR A 95 -11.25 -5.75 -6.11
CA THR A 95 -11.77 -4.39 -6.27
C THR A 95 -11.74 -3.62 -4.96
N LYS A 96 -11.32 -2.35 -5.05
CA LYS A 96 -11.26 -1.41 -3.94
C LYS A 96 -12.68 -0.99 -3.55
N PRO A 97 -13.16 -1.27 -2.31
CA PRO A 97 -14.36 -0.62 -1.81
C PRO A 97 -14.10 0.90 -1.69
N PRO A 98 -15.14 1.74 -1.82
CA PRO A 98 -14.98 3.19 -1.79
C PRO A 98 -14.29 3.62 -0.49
N PRO A 99 -13.38 4.62 -0.55
CA PRO A 99 -12.66 5.07 0.63
C PRO A 99 -13.66 5.57 1.67
N THR A 100 -13.72 4.89 2.81
CA THR A 100 -14.37 5.44 4.00
C THR A 100 -13.53 6.63 4.50
N PRO A 101 -14.15 7.80 4.74
CA PRO A 101 -13.42 8.96 5.21
C PRO A 101 -12.75 8.63 6.55
N THR A 102 -11.44 8.91 6.64
CA THR A 102 -10.69 8.72 7.87
C THR A 102 -11.36 9.53 8.99
N PRO A 103 -11.82 8.90 10.09
CA PRO A 103 -12.35 9.66 11.21
C PRO A 103 -11.25 10.60 11.73
N ALA A 104 -11.59 11.87 11.94
CA ALA A 104 -10.67 12.96 12.28
C ALA A 104 -9.82 12.74 13.55
N ASN A 105 -10.10 11.67 14.30
CA ASN A 105 -9.48 11.36 15.58
C ASN A 105 -8.46 10.19 15.52
N PHE A 106 -8.04 9.72 14.34
CA PHE A 106 -7.08 8.60 14.26
C PHE A 106 -5.66 8.94 14.76
N TYR A 107 -5.31 10.22 14.90
CA TYR A 107 -4.00 10.69 15.38
C TYR A 107 -4.05 11.36 16.76
N LYS A 108 -5.07 11.09 17.58
CA LYS A 108 -5.13 11.52 18.99
C LYS A 108 -4.79 10.37 19.92
#